data_AF-A0A847VHM5-F1
#
_entry.id   AF-A0A847VHM5-F1
#
_cell.length_a   1.000
_cell.length_b   1.000
_cell.length_c   1.000
_cell.angle_alpha   90.00
_cell.angle_beta   90.00
_cell.angle_gamma   90.00
#
_symmetry.space_group_name_H-M   'P 1'
#
loop_
_entity.id
_entity.type
_entity.pdbx_description
1 polymer ?
#
loop_
_entity_poly.entity_id
_entity_poly.type
_entity_poly.pdbx_seq_one_letter_code
_entity_poly.pdbx_strand_id
1 'polypeptide(L)'
;AVHRVRYEDLHACPHATFAAIVRFLGLTAEPERLERAIAASAFAVLAGQERRAGFIEASRKSDAFFRRGQVGAWREALTADQVESIVGRHRPMLQRLGYLGAGGALTV
;
A
#
# COMPACT_ATOMS: atom_id res chain seq x y z
N ALA A 1 21.97 1.54 0.73
CA ALA A 1 20.95 1.98 1.70
C ALA A 1 19.60 1.39 1.32
N VAL A 2 18.67 1.20 2.26
CA VAL A 2 17.31 0.70 1.98
C VAL A 2 16.30 1.69 2.56
N HIS A 3 15.30 2.07 1.77
CA HIS A 3 14.17 2.88 2.23
C HIS A 3 12.92 2.01 2.27
N ARG A 4 12.34 1.88 3.47
CA ARG A 4 11.13 1.09 3.68
C ARG A 4 9.91 1.98 3.59
N VAL A 5 8.91 1.53 2.86
CA VAL A 5 7.63 2.21 2.66
C VAL A 5 6.51 1.28 3.06
N ARG A 6 5.50 1.79 3.77
CA ARG A 6 4.27 1.06 4.06
C ARG A 6 3.21 1.44 3.04
N TYR A 7 2.43 0.45 2.59
CA TYR A 7 1.30 0.69 1.71
C TYR A 7 0.27 1.62 2.35
N GLU A 8 0.08 1.50 3.66
CA GLU A 8 -0.89 2.31 4.41
C GLU A 8 -0.47 3.79 4.50
N ASP A 9 0.83 4.07 4.59
CA ASP A 9 1.34 5.44 4.61
C ASP A 9 1.22 6.13 3.24
N LEU A 10 1.21 5.34 2.15
CA LEU A 10 0.89 5.85 0.80
C LEU A 10 -0.60 6.22 0.66
N HIS A 11 -1.47 5.66 1.51
CA HIS A 11 -2.88 6.04 1.58
C HIS A 11 -3.13 7.20 2.55
N ALA A 12 -2.57 7.11 3.75
CA ALA A 12 -2.82 8.08 4.81
C ALA A 12 -2.11 9.42 4.57
N CYS A 13 -0.85 9.38 4.10
CA CYS A 13 0.01 10.55 3.94
C CYS A 13 0.76 10.53 2.59
N PRO A 14 0.06 10.43 1.44
CA PRO A 14 0.67 10.19 0.12
C PRO A 14 1.80 11.17 -0.21
N HIS A 15 1.63 12.47 0.05
CA HIS A 15 2.63 13.49 -0.22
C HIS A 15 3.91 13.31 0.58
N ALA A 16 3.78 13.15 1.90
CA ALA A 16 4.93 12.98 2.77
C ALA A 16 5.69 11.68 2.42
N THR A 17 4.95 10.59 2.25
CA THR A 17 5.50 9.26 1.96
C THR A 17 6.17 9.22 0.59
N PHE A 18 5.50 9.71 -0.47
CA PHE A 18 6.06 9.70 -1.81
C PHE A 18 7.23 10.69 -1.96
N ALA A 19 7.18 11.85 -1.29
CA ALA A 19 8.33 12.77 -1.25
C ALA A 19 9.55 12.13 -0.59
N ALA A 20 9.37 11.30 0.44
CA ALA A 20 10.46 10.57 1.07
C ALA A 20 11.11 9.55 0.11
N ILE A 21 10.30 8.87 -0.70
CA ILE A 21 10.78 7.98 -1.77
C ILE A 21 11.59 8.77 -2.81
N VAL A 22 11.04 9.89 -3.31
CA VAL A 22 11.70 10.73 -4.32
C VAL A 22 13.05 11.24 -3.82
N ARG A 23 13.12 11.74 -2.57
CA ARG A 23 14.38 12.16 -1.95
C ARG A 23 15.36 11.01 -1.75
N PHE A 24 14.88 9.84 -1.35
CA PHE A 24 15.73 8.65 -1.21
C PHE A 24 16.36 8.23 -2.54
N LEU A 25 15.66 8.42 -3.66
CA LEU A 25 16.17 8.19 -5.01
C LEU A 25 17.15 9.29 -5.49
N GLY A 26 17.47 10.29 -4.66
CA GLY A 26 18.36 11.39 -5.02
C GLY A 26 17.71 12.44 -5.93
N LEU A 27 16.37 12.47 -6.01
CA LEU A 27 15.61 13.40 -6.84
C LEU A 27 15.04 14.55 -6.00
N THR A 28 14.83 15.70 -6.62
CA THR A 28 14.14 16.83 -5.98
C THR A 28 12.63 16.60 -5.96
N ALA A 29 12.03 16.69 -4.77
CA ALA A 29 10.60 16.54 -4.56
C ALA A 29 9.86 17.87 -4.80
N GLU A 30 9.85 18.33 -6.05
CA GLU A 30 9.11 19.53 -6.46
C GLU A 30 7.61 19.36 -6.20
N PRO A 31 6.96 20.24 -5.41
CA PRO A 31 5.58 20.04 -4.95
C PRO A 31 4.58 19.76 -6.08
N GLU A 32 4.58 20.57 -7.14
CA GLU A 32 3.63 20.40 -8.24
C GLU A 32 3.85 19.10 -9.01
N ARG A 33 5.11 18.68 -9.17
CA ARG A 33 5.43 17.42 -9.87
C ARG A 33 5.04 16.22 -9.02
N LEU A 34 5.20 16.33 -7.70
CA LEU A 34 4.76 15.34 -6.73
C LEU A 34 3.23 15.17 -6.77
N GLU A 35 2.48 16.28 -6.72
CA GLU A 35 1.03 16.30 -6.83
C GLU A 35 0.54 15.59 -8.10
N ARG A 36 1.08 15.98 -9.26
CA ARG A 36 0.72 15.36 -10.54
C ARG A 36 1.01 13.87 -10.56
N ALA A 37 2.14 13.44 -10.02
CA ALA A 37 2.51 12.03 -9.97
C ALA A 37 1.62 11.23 -9.02
N ILE A 38 1.25 11.78 -7.86
CA ILE A 38 0.30 11.16 -6.92
C ILE A 38 -1.08 11.02 -7.59
N ALA A 39 -1.58 12.09 -8.21
CA ALA A 39 -2.86 12.08 -8.90
C ALA A 39 -2.89 11.08 -10.07
N ALA A 40 -1.84 11.02 -10.88
CA ALA A 40 -1.71 10.05 -11.97
C ALA A 40 -1.63 8.59 -11.48
N SER A 41 -1.14 8.39 -10.25
CA SER A 41 -0.99 7.07 -9.61
C SER A 41 -2.20 6.69 -8.76
N ALA A 42 -3.26 7.50 -8.72
CA ALA A 42 -4.47 7.19 -7.97
C ALA A 42 -5.13 5.91 -8.50
N PHE A 43 -5.67 5.10 -7.59
CA PHE A 43 -6.25 3.79 -7.95
C PHE A 43 -7.30 3.89 -9.07
N ALA A 44 -8.20 4.86 -9.01
CA ALA A 44 -9.23 5.06 -10.04
C ALA A 44 -8.64 5.39 -11.42
N VAL A 45 -7.53 6.12 -11.45
CA VAL A 45 -6.82 6.48 -12.69
C VAL A 45 -6.15 5.23 -13.27
N LEU A 46 -5.38 4.50 -12.47
CA LEU A 46 -4.68 3.29 -12.91
C LEU A 46 -5.64 2.18 -13.33
N ALA A 47 -6.67 1.89 -12.54
CA ALA A 47 -7.72 0.93 -12.90
C ALA A 47 -8.48 1.36 -14.16
N GLY A 48 -8.66 2.67 -14.36
CA GLY A 48 -9.24 3.22 -15.58
C GLY A 48 -8.35 3.04 -16.81
N GLN A 49 -7.02 3.18 -16.66
CA GLN A 49 -6.05 2.90 -17.72
C GLN A 49 -6.05 1.40 -18.08
N GLU A 50 -6.02 0.52 -17.07
CA GLU A 50 -6.10 -0.93 -17.26
C GLU A 50 -7.36 -1.32 -18.05
N ARG A 51 -8.54 -0.81 -17.69
CA ARG A 51 -9.78 -1.13 -18.42
C ARG A 51 -9.77 -0.67 -19.88
N ARG A 52 -9.03 0.39 -20.21
CA ARG A 52 -8.98 0.94 -21.58
C ARG A 52 -7.95 0.24 -22.46
N ALA A 53 -6.78 -0.07 -21.91
CA ALA A 53 -5.63 -0.50 -22.71
C ALA A 53 -5.04 -1.85 -22.26
N GLY A 54 -5.62 -2.47 -21.23
CA GLY A 54 -5.01 -3.61 -20.53
C GLY A 54 -3.85 -3.17 -19.64
N PHE A 55 -3.23 -4.16 -19.00
CA PHE A 55 -2.03 -3.98 -18.20
C PHE A 55 -1.10 -5.18 -18.41
N ILE A 56 0.16 -4.95 -18.81
CA ILE A 56 1.04 -6.03 -19.29
C ILE A 56 1.41 -7.00 -18.17
N GLU A 57 1.48 -6.54 -16.92
CA GLU A 57 1.74 -7.36 -15.74
C GLU A 57 0.46 -8.03 -15.18
N ALA A 58 -0.69 -7.87 -15.83
CA ALA A 58 -1.92 -8.55 -15.43
C ALA A 58 -1.76 -10.08 -15.58
N SER A 59 -2.06 -10.80 -14.49
CA SER A 59 -2.07 -12.27 -14.49
C SER A 59 -3.24 -12.79 -15.31
N ARG A 60 -3.01 -13.85 -16.10
CA ARG A 60 -4.07 -14.58 -16.82
C ARG A 60 -5.10 -15.24 -15.90
N LYS A 61 -4.82 -15.36 -14.60
CA LYS A 61 -5.69 -16.00 -13.60
C LYS A 61 -6.51 -15.00 -12.79
N SER A 62 -6.42 -13.71 -13.09
CA SER A 62 -7.09 -12.66 -12.32
C SER A 62 -7.93 -11.80 -13.24
N ASP A 63 -9.15 -11.46 -12.80
CA ASP A 63 -10.08 -10.65 -13.60
C ASP A 63 -9.62 -9.19 -13.76
N ALA A 64 -8.80 -8.70 -12.83
CA ALA A 64 -8.18 -7.38 -12.87
C ALA A 64 -6.88 -7.36 -12.04
N PHE A 65 -5.91 -6.56 -12.47
CA PHE A 65 -4.69 -6.25 -11.73
C PHE A 65 -4.99 -5.26 -10.60
N PHE A 66 -5.68 -4.15 -10.90
CA PHE A 66 -6.07 -3.16 -9.89
C PHE A 66 -7.42 -3.49 -9.27
N ARG A 67 -7.42 -4.29 -8.19
CA ARG A 67 -8.65 -4.89 -7.63
C ARG A 67 -9.50 -3.98 -6.71
N ARG A 68 -8.92 -3.45 -5.63
CA ARG A 68 -9.69 -2.66 -4.62
C ARG A 68 -9.06 -1.33 -4.23
N GLY A 69 -7.72 -1.25 -4.17
CA GLY A 69 -7.03 -0.02 -3.78
C GLY A 69 -7.40 0.49 -2.39
N GLN A 70 -7.59 -0.41 -1.43
CA GLN A 70 -8.05 -0.08 -0.08
C GLN A 70 -7.16 -0.72 0.98
N VAL A 71 -7.02 -0.02 2.11
CA VAL A 71 -6.40 -0.53 3.34
C VAL A 71 -7.46 -1.29 4.16
N GLY A 72 -7.06 -2.33 4.88
CA GLY A 72 -7.94 -3.01 5.85
C GLY A 72 -8.94 -4.01 5.27
N ALA A 73 -8.95 -4.25 3.95
CA ALA A 73 -9.89 -5.18 3.30
C ALA A 73 -9.83 -6.64 3.82
N TRP A 74 -8.76 -7.00 4.55
CA TRP A 74 -8.65 -8.30 5.21
C TRP A 74 -9.73 -8.51 6.28
N ARG A 75 -10.28 -7.44 6.87
CA ARG A 75 -11.32 -7.49 7.91
C ARG A 75 -12.64 -8.10 7.41
N GLU A 76 -12.90 -8.00 6.10
CA GLU A 76 -14.05 -8.63 5.45
C GLU A 76 -13.77 -10.07 5.03
N ALA A 77 -12.51 -10.45 4.91
CA ALA A 77 -12.09 -11.72 4.32
C ALA A 77 -11.67 -12.78 5.35
N LEU A 78 -11.26 -12.36 6.54
CA LEU A 78 -10.71 -13.23 7.58
C LEU A 78 -11.61 -13.28 8.81
N THR A 79 -11.73 -14.46 9.40
CA THR A 79 -12.36 -14.62 10.72
C THR A 79 -11.44 -14.15 11.84
N ALA A 80 -12.01 -13.89 13.02
CA ALA A 80 -11.21 -13.51 14.21
C ALA A 80 -10.12 -14.56 14.52
N ASP A 81 -10.46 -15.85 14.50
CA ASP A 81 -9.51 -16.94 14.76
C ASP A 81 -8.36 -16.97 13.74
N GLN A 82 -8.64 -16.69 12.46
CA GLN A 82 -7.62 -16.60 11.42
C GLN A 82 -6.68 -15.42 11.68
N VAL A 83 -7.24 -14.27 12.09
CA VAL A 83 -6.47 -13.07 12.41
C VAL A 83 -5.57 -13.34 13.62
N GLU A 84 -6.09 -13.94 14.69
CA GLU A 84 -5.30 -14.30 15.87
C GLU A 84 -4.17 -15.27 15.53
N SER A 85 -4.45 -16.29 14.71
CA SER A 85 -3.44 -17.25 14.25
C SER A 85 -2.32 -16.58 13.45
N ILE A 86 -2.67 -15.69 12.52
CA ILE A 86 -1.70 -14.94 11.71
C ILE A 86 -0.87 -14.00 12.61
N VAL A 87 -1.53 -13.23 13.48
CA VAL A 87 -0.85 -12.31 14.40
C VAL A 87 0.08 -13.06 15.34
N GLY A 88 -0.35 -14.20 15.90
CA GLY A 88 0.46 -15.03 16.77
C GLY A 88 1.73 -15.55 16.08
N ARG A 89 1.59 -16.12 14.87
CA ARG A 89 2.72 -16.68 14.10
C ARG A 89 3.69 -15.63 13.59
N HIS A 90 3.21 -14.43 13.27
CA HIS A 90 4.02 -13.38 12.65
C HIS A 90 4.33 -12.20 13.57
N ARG A 91 4.03 -12.31 14.87
CA ARG A 91 4.19 -11.25 15.87
C ARG A 91 5.55 -10.53 15.80
N PRO A 92 6.71 -11.22 15.75
CA PRO A 92 8.00 -10.53 15.71
C PRO A 92 8.16 -9.61 14.50
N MET A 93 7.65 -10.04 13.34
CA MET A 93 7.72 -9.26 12.10
C MET A 93 6.73 -8.11 12.13
N LEU A 94 5.48 -8.35 12.56
CA LEU A 94 4.47 -7.31 12.67
C LEU A 94 4.92 -6.20 13.64
N GLN A 95 5.57 -6.55 14.76
CA GLN A 95 6.16 -5.57 15.67
C GLN A 95 7.32 -4.80 15.02
N ARG A 96 8.28 -5.51 14.40
CA ARG A 96 9.44 -4.89 13.74
C ARG A 96 9.05 -3.92 12.61
N LEU A 97 7.94 -4.20 11.94
CA LEU A 97 7.42 -3.41 10.82
C LEU A 97 6.39 -2.35 11.26
N GLY A 98 6.01 -2.29 12.54
CA GLY A 98 5.10 -1.27 13.07
C GLY A 98 3.62 -1.52 12.78
N TYR A 99 3.24 -2.79 12.60
CA TYR A 99 1.85 -3.22 12.41
C TYR A 99 1.12 -3.57 13.71
N LEU A 100 1.83 -3.62 14.85
CA LEU A 100 1.23 -3.85 16.17
C LEU A 100 1.24 -2.57 17.01
N GLY A 101 0.07 -2.21 17.53
CA GLY A 101 -0.12 -1.10 18.46
C GLY A 101 0.05 -1.53 19.92
N ALA A 102 -0.21 -0.60 20.83
CA ALA A 102 -0.26 -0.91 22.26
C ALA A 102 -1.28 -2.02 22.53
N GLY A 103 -0.90 -3.03 23.32
CA GLY A 103 -1.73 -4.22 23.56
C GLY A 103 -1.67 -5.29 22.47
N GLY A 104 -0.89 -5.10 21.40
CA GLY A 104 -0.67 -6.12 20.37
C GLY A 104 -1.79 -6.25 19.33
N ALA A 105 -2.67 -5.25 19.23
CA ALA A 105 -3.67 -5.16 18.18
C ALA A 105 -3.05 -4.67 16.86
N LEU A 106 -3.59 -5.11 15.71
CA LEU A 106 -3.18 -4.61 14.40
C LEU A 106 -3.57 -3.14 14.24
N THR A 107 -2.65 -2.32 13.73
CA THR A 107 -2.85 -0.87 13.53
C THR A 107 -3.46 -0.50 12.17
N VAL A 108 -3.82 -1.49 11.36
CA VAL A 108 -4.23 -1.35 9.95
C VAL A 108 -5.53 -2.05 9.67
#